data_AF-A0A6B2G1Z0-F1
#
_entry.id   AF-A0A6B2G1Z0-F1
#
_cell.length_a   1.000
_cell.length_b   1.000
_cell.length_c   1.000
_cell.angle_alpha   90.00
_cell.angle_beta   90.00
_cell.angle_gamma   90.00
#
_symmetry.space_group_name_H-M   'P 1'
#
loop_
_entity.id
_entity.type
_entity.pdbx_description
1 polymer ?
#
loop_
_entity_poly.entity_id
_entity_poly.type
_entity_poly.pdbx_seq_one_letter_code
_entity_poly.pdbx_strand_id
1 'polypeptide(L)'
;TTGSSNNCTPPHGFNDFRFKDYAPGAFRYFRTCFGIDTKDFSHSLCDKAMKELSQSGASGSLFYKSYDDVYVVKTVDEREAKFLQSLLVGYYMNLAQNKNTLLPKFFGLYLYSSRSQHFRFVVMNNLIPSYLKLDETYDIKGSTFKRRAKVKNDINSFPLFKDLDFLDRHRDVILFISNFKGLVLDPQYYGLIISTIERDTRVLSSFKIMDYSLLIGIHNISAHVL
;
A
#
# COMPACT_ATOMS: atom_id res chain seq x y z
N THR A 1 22.89 -5.87 40.62
CA THR A 1 21.96 -6.99 40.39
C THR A 1 21.59 -7.01 38.92
N THR A 2 22.29 -7.84 38.16
CA THR A 2 22.21 -7.95 36.70
C THR A 2 21.05 -8.86 36.31
N GLY A 3 19.96 -8.28 35.78
CA GLY A 3 18.86 -9.02 35.17
C GLY A 3 19.25 -9.50 33.77
N SER A 4 19.66 -10.75 33.66
CA SER A 4 19.81 -11.48 32.39
C SER A 4 18.42 -11.76 31.81
N SER A 5 18.12 -11.19 30.64
CA SER A 5 17.03 -11.68 29.79
C SER A 5 17.60 -12.68 28.77
N ASN A 6 17.29 -13.95 28.96
CA ASN A 6 17.63 -15.05 28.06
C ASN A 6 16.90 -14.88 26.70
N ASN A 7 17.52 -14.18 25.75
CA ASN A 7 17.04 -14.03 24.38
C ASN A 7 17.62 -15.12 23.47
N CYS A 8 17.25 -16.38 23.67
CA CYS A 8 17.70 -17.46 22.78
C CYS A 8 16.71 -17.61 21.61
N THR A 9 17.13 -17.24 20.39
CA THR A 9 16.39 -17.55 19.17
C THR A 9 16.45 -19.06 18.90
N PRO A 10 15.35 -19.70 18.45
CA PRO A 10 15.36 -21.12 18.16
C PRO A 10 16.33 -21.46 17.01
N PRO A 11 16.93 -22.66 16.99
CA PRO A 11 17.81 -23.08 15.92
C PRO A 11 17.05 -23.21 14.59
N HIS A 12 17.72 -22.90 13.48
CA HIS A 12 17.15 -22.95 12.14
C HIS A 12 18.21 -23.35 11.09
N GLY A 13 17.75 -23.83 9.93
CA GLY A 13 18.64 -24.23 8.81
C GLY A 13 19.18 -23.08 7.95
N PHE A 14 18.77 -21.83 8.21
CA PHE A 14 19.26 -20.66 7.48
C PHE A 14 20.64 -20.21 7.96
N ASN A 15 21.35 -19.45 7.11
CA ASN A 15 22.60 -18.79 7.52
C ASN A 15 22.35 -17.84 8.70
N ASP A 16 23.39 -17.57 9.49
CA ASP A 16 23.33 -16.57 10.56
C ASP A 16 22.80 -15.23 10.01
N PHE A 17 21.83 -14.68 10.73
CA PHE A 17 21.23 -13.40 10.40
C PHE A 17 20.89 -12.59 11.65
N ARG A 18 20.74 -11.28 11.45
CA ARG A 18 20.17 -10.35 12.43
C ARG A 18 18.89 -9.78 11.87
N PHE A 19 17.87 -9.71 12.72
CA PHE A 19 16.60 -9.11 12.39
C PHE A 19 16.36 -7.92 13.32
N LYS A 20 16.17 -6.74 12.75
CA LYS A 20 15.90 -5.49 13.49
C LYS A 20 14.48 -5.03 13.22
N ASP A 21 13.72 -4.83 14.28
CA ASP A 21 12.40 -4.20 14.29
C ASP A 21 12.57 -2.70 14.60
N TYR A 22 12.15 -1.82 13.68
CA TYR A 22 12.24 -0.38 13.87
C TYR A 22 10.96 0.14 14.51
N ALA A 23 11.10 0.91 15.60
CA ALA A 23 9.98 1.55 16.31
C ALA A 23 8.80 0.60 16.62
N PRO A 24 9.05 -0.59 17.24
CA PRO A 24 8.03 -1.62 17.47
C PRO A 24 6.78 -1.09 18.20
N GLY A 25 6.96 -0.16 19.15
CA GLY A 25 5.86 0.47 19.88
C GLY A 25 4.93 1.29 19.00
N ALA A 26 5.48 2.05 18.03
CA ALA A 26 4.69 2.87 17.11
C ALA A 26 3.89 1.98 16.15
N PHE A 27 4.52 0.97 15.55
CA PHE A 27 3.82 0.06 14.62
C PHE A 27 2.82 -0.86 15.31
N ARG A 28 3.03 -1.23 16.58
CA ARG A 28 1.99 -1.90 17.38
C ARG A 28 0.77 -0.99 17.58
N TYR A 29 0.99 0.29 17.88
CA TYR A 29 -0.10 1.27 17.99
C TYR A 29 -0.83 1.44 16.65
N PHE A 30 -0.12 1.59 15.53
CA PHE A 30 -0.76 1.71 14.21
C PHE A 30 -1.60 0.48 13.85
N ARG A 31 -1.09 -0.72 14.08
CA ARG A 31 -1.88 -1.96 13.94
C ARG A 31 -3.16 -1.92 14.77
N THR A 32 -3.08 -1.46 16.01
CA THR A 32 -4.25 -1.29 16.89
C THR A 32 -5.27 -0.29 16.31
N CYS A 33 -4.82 0.85 15.78
CA CYS A 33 -5.70 1.83 15.13
C CYS A 33 -6.47 1.25 13.94
N PHE A 34 -5.90 0.25 13.27
CA PHE A 34 -6.51 -0.43 12.12
C PHE A 34 -7.16 -1.77 12.48
N GLY A 35 -7.32 -2.09 13.78
CA GLY A 35 -7.98 -3.31 14.23
C GLY A 35 -7.21 -4.60 13.95
N ILE A 36 -5.89 -4.52 13.83
CA ILE A 36 -5.02 -5.68 13.56
C ILE A 36 -4.46 -6.23 14.87
N ASP A 37 -4.82 -7.47 15.21
CA ASP A 37 -4.23 -8.20 16.32
C ASP A 37 -2.79 -8.62 16.01
N THR A 38 -1.94 -8.66 17.03
CA THR A 38 -0.51 -9.00 16.86
C THR A 38 -0.31 -10.47 16.50
N LYS A 39 -1.14 -11.38 17.01
CA LYS A 39 -1.06 -12.81 16.67
C LYS A 39 -1.51 -13.05 15.24
N ASP A 40 -2.62 -12.45 14.82
CA ASP A 40 -3.11 -12.57 13.45
C ASP A 40 -2.12 -11.99 12.43
N PHE A 41 -1.53 -10.84 12.75
CA PHE A 41 -0.45 -10.26 11.96
C PHE A 41 0.75 -11.21 11.81
N SER A 42 1.18 -11.84 12.91
CA SER A 42 2.29 -12.80 12.88
C SER A 42 1.93 -14.05 12.07
N HIS A 43 0.73 -14.60 12.28
CA HIS A 43 0.25 -15.79 11.58
C HIS A 43 0.24 -15.57 10.05
N SER A 44 -0.30 -14.43 9.62
CA SER A 44 -0.39 -14.06 8.22
C SER A 44 0.99 -13.94 7.52
N LEU A 45 1.99 -13.42 8.22
CA LEU A 45 3.33 -13.17 7.66
C LEU A 45 4.30 -14.34 7.81
N CYS A 46 4.16 -15.17 8.84
CA CYS A 46 5.19 -16.13 9.24
C CYS A 46 4.82 -17.60 9.00
N ASP A 47 3.53 -17.96 8.99
CA ASP A 47 3.13 -19.37 8.95
C ASP A 47 3.24 -20.00 7.56
N LYS A 48 3.13 -19.18 6.51
CA LYS A 48 3.20 -19.63 5.11
C LYS A 48 4.09 -18.71 4.28
N ALA A 49 4.76 -19.29 3.30
CA ALA A 49 5.60 -18.55 2.37
C ALA A 49 4.80 -17.46 1.63
N MET A 50 5.38 -16.26 1.57
CA MET A 50 4.83 -15.14 0.81
C MET A 50 4.94 -15.38 -0.69
N LYS A 51 4.04 -14.77 -1.46
CA LYS A 51 4.05 -14.83 -2.93
C LYS A 51 4.69 -13.56 -3.48
N GLU A 52 5.70 -13.70 -4.33
CA GLU A 52 6.29 -12.57 -5.03
C GLU A 52 5.30 -11.98 -6.05
N LEU A 53 5.21 -10.66 -6.09
CA LEU A 53 4.42 -9.92 -7.07
C LEU A 53 5.35 -9.49 -8.20
N SER A 54 5.02 -9.87 -9.43
CA SER A 54 5.75 -9.49 -10.65
C SER A 54 5.67 -7.99 -10.99
N GLN A 55 5.06 -7.19 -10.13
CA GLN A 55 5.00 -5.73 -10.24
C GLN A 55 6.31 -5.13 -9.74
N SER A 56 7.33 -5.13 -10.58
CA SER A 56 8.52 -4.31 -10.34
C SER A 56 8.11 -2.85 -10.46
N GLY A 57 8.02 -2.14 -9.34
CA GLY A 57 7.90 -0.68 -9.36
C GLY A 57 9.06 -0.09 -10.15
N ALA A 58 8.90 1.13 -10.69
CA ALA A 58 9.96 1.80 -11.46
C ALA A 58 11.29 1.96 -10.68
N SER A 59 11.26 1.81 -9.35
CA SER A 59 12.43 1.85 -8.46
C SER A 59 13.21 0.53 -8.36
N GLY A 60 12.76 -0.57 -8.98
CA GLY A 60 13.36 -1.89 -8.79
C GLY A 60 13.11 -2.51 -7.42
N SER A 61 12.15 -1.98 -6.66
CA SER A 61 11.69 -2.58 -5.40
C SER A 61 10.96 -3.90 -5.66
N LEU A 62 11.23 -4.89 -4.81
CA LEU A 62 10.51 -6.16 -4.77
C LEU A 62 9.26 -6.00 -3.90
N PHE A 63 8.19 -6.65 -4.35
CA PHE A 63 6.92 -6.71 -3.66
C PHE A 63 6.56 -8.17 -3.42
N TYR A 64 6.15 -8.46 -2.20
CA TYR A 64 5.59 -9.74 -1.81
C TYR A 64 4.21 -9.51 -1.22
N LYS A 65 3.39 -10.54 -1.21
CA LYS A 65 2.13 -10.56 -0.47
C LYS A 65 2.07 -11.73 0.49
N SER A 66 1.40 -11.54 1.61
CA SER A 66 1.08 -12.63 2.54
C SER A 66 0.25 -13.71 1.84
N TYR A 67 0.28 -14.93 2.37
CA TYR A 67 -0.41 -16.06 1.76
C TYR A 67 -1.93 -15.83 1.68
N ASP A 68 -2.49 -15.23 2.73
CA ASP A 68 -3.90 -14.86 2.88
C ASP A 68 -4.26 -13.55 2.16
N ASP A 69 -3.30 -12.93 1.45
CA ASP A 69 -3.49 -11.77 0.59
C ASP A 69 -3.88 -10.46 1.32
N VAL A 70 -3.71 -10.41 2.64
CA VAL A 70 -4.04 -9.26 3.50
C VAL A 70 -2.95 -8.18 3.49
N TYR A 71 -1.68 -8.59 3.46
CA TYR A 71 -0.53 -7.69 3.57
C TYR A 71 0.33 -7.70 2.32
N VAL A 72 0.92 -6.54 2.04
CA VAL A 72 2.00 -6.37 1.07
C VAL A 72 3.29 -6.07 1.83
N VAL A 73 4.36 -6.75 1.45
CA VAL A 73 5.71 -6.49 1.92
C VAL A 73 6.51 -5.88 0.78
N LYS A 74 6.98 -4.65 0.96
CA LYS A 74 7.75 -3.92 -0.03
C LYS A 74 9.18 -3.72 0.45
N THR A 75 10.17 -4.06 -0.37
CA THR A 75 11.56 -3.69 -0.07
C THR A 75 11.76 -2.18 -0.27
N VAL A 76 12.49 -1.55 0.65
CA VAL A 76 12.80 -0.13 0.62
C VAL A 76 14.30 0.09 0.74
N ASP A 77 14.81 1.18 0.19
CA ASP A 77 16.20 1.56 0.36
C ASP A 77 16.45 2.16 1.78
N GLU A 78 17.71 2.45 2.10
CA GLU A 78 18.05 3.05 3.40
C GLU A 78 17.45 4.44 3.61
N ARG A 79 17.36 5.24 2.54
CA ARG A 79 16.85 6.61 2.60
C ARG A 79 15.35 6.59 2.84
N GLU A 80 14.62 5.74 2.13
CA GLU A 80 13.18 5.51 2.31
C GLU A 80 12.88 5.01 3.73
N ALA A 81 13.67 4.07 4.27
CA ALA A 81 13.49 3.58 5.64
C ALA A 81 13.77 4.66 6.71
N LYS A 82 14.81 5.49 6.51
CA LYS A 82 15.09 6.64 7.40
C LYS A 82 13.99 7.69 7.29
N PHE A 83 13.51 7.95 6.08
CA PHE A 83 12.41 8.88 5.83
C PHE A 83 11.13 8.41 6.52
N LEU A 84 10.74 7.14 6.37
CA LEU A 84 9.56 6.58 7.06
C LEU A 84 9.67 6.72 8.57
N GLN A 85 10.87 6.51 9.16
CA GLN A 85 11.08 6.74 10.60
C GLN A 85 10.85 8.21 10.99
N SER A 86 11.29 9.17 10.17
CA SER A 86 11.03 10.60 10.41
C SER A 86 9.55 10.98 10.24
N LEU A 87 8.80 10.22 9.44
CA LEU A 87 7.38 10.43 9.17
C LEU A 87 6.48 9.96 10.34
N LEU A 88 6.93 9.03 11.19
CA LEU A 88 6.07 8.33 12.16
C LEU A 88 5.29 9.27 13.09
N VAL A 89 5.89 10.38 13.52
CA VAL A 89 5.21 11.35 14.40
C VAL A 89 4.04 12.03 13.69
N GLY A 90 4.25 12.52 12.47
CA GLY A 90 3.17 13.12 11.68
C GLY A 90 2.12 12.11 11.25
N TYR A 91 2.54 10.88 10.94
CA TYR A 91 1.64 9.79 10.62
C TYR A 91 0.75 9.44 11.81
N TYR A 92 1.30 9.37 13.03
CA TYR A 92 0.53 9.20 14.26
C TYR A 92 -0.52 10.30 14.43
N MET A 93 -0.15 11.57 14.25
CA MET A 93 -1.09 12.70 14.36
C MET A 93 -2.21 12.60 13.31
N ASN A 94 -1.87 12.24 12.07
CA ASN A 94 -2.85 12.02 11.01
C ASN A 94 -3.83 10.90 11.38
N LEU A 95 -3.37 9.76 11.89
CA LEU A 95 -4.25 8.66 12.29
C LEU A 95 -5.20 9.04 13.45
N ALA A 96 -4.73 9.89 14.37
CA ALA A 96 -5.56 10.39 15.46
C ALA A 96 -6.68 11.34 14.97
N GLN A 97 -6.43 12.11 13.90
CA GLN A 97 -7.33 13.16 13.43
C GLN A 97 -8.15 12.78 12.18
N ASN A 98 -7.66 11.86 11.36
CA ASN A 98 -8.23 11.45 10.08
C ASN A 98 -8.30 9.92 9.97
N LYS A 99 -9.30 9.33 10.65
CA LYS A 99 -9.47 7.87 10.71
C LYS A 99 -9.71 7.21 9.33
N ASN A 100 -10.21 7.98 8.37
CA ASN A 100 -10.52 7.51 7.02
C ASN A 100 -9.38 7.75 6.02
N THR A 101 -8.18 8.10 6.48
CA THR A 101 -7.02 8.38 5.63
C THR A 101 -6.80 7.31 4.55
N LEU A 102 -6.46 7.79 3.35
CA LEU A 102 -6.11 6.99 2.17
C LEU A 102 -4.60 6.75 2.08
N LEU A 103 -3.81 7.31 3.01
CA LEU A 103 -2.37 7.04 3.09
C LEU A 103 -2.12 5.53 3.32
N PRO A 104 -0.96 5.01 2.87
CA PRO A 104 -0.61 3.61 3.13
C PRO A 104 -0.69 3.28 4.61
N LYS A 105 -1.26 2.12 4.95
CA LYS A 105 -1.39 1.65 6.33
C LYS A 105 -0.13 0.88 6.70
N PHE A 106 0.80 1.52 7.38
CA PHE A 106 2.09 0.92 7.73
C PHE A 106 2.00 0.09 9.02
N PHE A 107 2.42 -1.17 8.96
CA PHE A 107 2.29 -2.12 10.07
C PHE A 107 3.62 -2.63 10.64
N GLY A 108 4.72 -2.34 9.96
CA GLY A 108 6.06 -2.63 10.46
C GLY A 108 7.14 -2.17 9.47
N LEU A 109 8.31 -1.84 10.00
CA LEU A 109 9.52 -1.58 9.24
C LEU A 109 10.63 -2.45 9.84
N TYR A 110 11.28 -3.24 9.00
CA TYR A 110 12.25 -4.23 9.43
C TYR A 110 13.54 -4.15 8.62
N LEU A 111 14.64 -4.59 9.22
CA LEU A 111 15.91 -4.86 8.55
C LEU A 111 16.33 -6.30 8.82
N TYR A 112 16.44 -7.08 7.75
CA TYR A 112 17.11 -8.36 7.75
C TYR A 112 18.57 -8.16 7.30
N SER A 113 19.52 -8.72 8.04
CA SER A 113 20.95 -8.67 7.72
C SER A 113 21.55 -10.05 7.80
N SER A 114 22.11 -10.56 6.70
CA SER A 114 22.85 -11.82 6.68
C SER A 114 24.10 -11.67 5.83
N ARG A 115 25.25 -12.05 6.39
CA ARG A 115 26.58 -11.76 5.82
C ARG A 115 26.70 -10.26 5.47
N SER A 116 26.95 -9.93 4.21
CA SER A 116 27.07 -8.56 3.69
C SER A 116 25.79 -8.04 3.04
N GLN A 117 24.67 -8.76 3.15
CA GLN A 117 23.39 -8.37 2.55
C GLN A 117 22.47 -7.75 3.60
N HIS A 118 21.93 -6.58 3.28
CA HIS A 118 21.01 -5.82 4.12
C HIS A 118 19.72 -5.52 3.37
N PHE A 119 18.61 -6.10 3.82
CA PHE A 119 17.31 -5.93 3.21
C PHE A 119 16.39 -5.20 4.18
N ARG A 120 15.91 -4.02 3.78
CA ARG A 120 14.89 -3.29 4.52
C ARG A 120 13.56 -3.48 3.83
N PHE A 121 12.52 -3.68 4.62
CA PHE A 121 11.19 -3.85 4.09
C PHE A 121 10.13 -3.28 5.01
N VAL A 122 9.06 -2.82 4.39
CA VAL A 122 7.88 -2.27 5.05
C VAL A 122 6.73 -3.24 4.82
N VAL A 123 5.99 -3.54 5.88
CA VAL A 123 4.73 -4.26 5.80
C VAL A 123 3.59 -3.24 5.80
N MET A 124 2.71 -3.34 4.81
CA MET A 124 1.56 -2.46 4.65
C MET A 124 0.32 -3.23 4.19
N ASN A 125 -0.84 -2.58 4.20
CA ASN A 125 -2.07 -3.21 3.73
C ASN A 125 -2.03 -3.51 2.22
N ASN A 126 -2.64 -4.63 1.82
CA ASN A 126 -3.01 -4.83 0.44
C ASN A 126 -4.25 -3.98 0.12
N LEU A 127 -4.14 -3.02 -0.81
CA LEU A 127 -5.27 -2.19 -1.24
C LEU A 127 -6.20 -2.91 -2.22
N ILE A 128 -5.67 -3.89 -2.97
CA ILE A 128 -6.42 -4.63 -3.99
C ILE A 128 -6.28 -6.12 -3.69
N PRO A 129 -7.21 -6.69 -2.91
CA PRO A 129 -7.24 -8.13 -2.68
C PRO A 129 -7.54 -8.89 -3.97
N SER A 130 -6.84 -10.00 -4.16
CA SER A 130 -6.93 -10.93 -5.29
C SER A 130 -8.28 -11.62 -5.40
N TYR A 131 -9.05 -11.69 -4.31
CA TYR A 131 -10.41 -12.22 -4.35
C TYR A 131 -11.38 -11.27 -5.07
N LEU A 132 -11.05 -9.97 -5.13
CA LEU A 132 -11.84 -8.98 -5.84
C LEU A 132 -11.37 -8.89 -7.29
N LYS A 133 -12.19 -9.40 -8.22
CA LYS A 133 -11.92 -9.27 -9.64
C LYS A 133 -12.18 -7.82 -10.08
N LEU A 134 -11.13 -7.03 -10.23
CA LEU A 134 -11.24 -5.69 -10.79
C LEU A 134 -11.35 -5.74 -12.32
N ASP A 135 -12.25 -4.93 -12.86
CA ASP A 135 -12.40 -4.72 -14.31
C ASP A 135 -11.41 -3.67 -14.81
N GLU A 136 -11.16 -2.64 -13.99
CA GLU A 136 -10.19 -1.58 -14.29
C GLU A 136 -9.34 -1.25 -13.06
N THR A 137 -8.06 -0.95 -13.28
CA THR A 137 -7.18 -0.44 -12.23
C THR A 137 -6.35 0.71 -12.77
N TYR A 138 -6.28 1.80 -12.01
CA TYR A 138 -5.62 3.05 -12.40
C TYR A 138 -4.60 3.50 -11.36
N ASP A 139 -3.42 3.89 -11.84
CA ASP A 139 -2.45 4.71 -11.12
C ASP A 139 -2.64 6.16 -11.62
N ILE A 140 -3.17 7.05 -10.78
CA ILE A 140 -3.46 8.46 -11.15
C ILE A 140 -2.55 9.41 -10.39
N LYS A 141 -1.90 10.35 -11.09
CA LYS A 141 -1.00 11.36 -10.50
C LYS A 141 -1.46 12.80 -10.71
N GLY A 142 -2.44 13.05 -11.58
CA GLY A 142 -2.85 14.38 -12.00
C GLY A 142 -1.92 15.05 -13.01
N SER A 143 -0.98 14.30 -13.61
CA SER A 143 -0.07 14.78 -14.65
C SER A 143 -0.28 14.04 -15.97
N THR A 144 0.31 14.52 -17.08
CA THR A 144 0.09 13.95 -18.42
C THR A 144 1.34 13.32 -19.04
N PHE A 145 2.54 13.80 -18.69
CA PHE A 145 3.79 13.31 -19.27
C PHE A 145 4.11 11.86 -18.86
N LYS A 146 4.22 10.94 -19.84
CA LYS A 146 4.42 9.49 -19.62
C LYS A 146 3.33 8.82 -18.76
N ARG A 147 2.13 9.39 -18.76
CA ARG A 147 0.96 8.90 -18.01
C ARG A 147 -0.03 8.12 -18.89
N ARG A 148 0.52 7.26 -19.75
CA ARG A 148 -0.20 6.21 -20.49
C ARG A 148 0.34 4.84 -20.11
N ALA A 149 -0.53 3.83 -20.00
CA ALA A 149 -0.14 2.46 -19.76
C ALA A 149 0.75 1.95 -20.90
N LYS A 150 1.72 1.10 -20.55
CA LYS A 150 2.45 0.35 -21.56
C LYS A 150 1.55 -0.78 -22.04
N VAL A 151 1.43 -0.96 -23.35
CA VAL A 151 0.79 -2.14 -23.92
C VAL A 151 1.58 -3.36 -23.44
N LYS A 152 0.92 -4.25 -22.68
CA LYS A 152 1.48 -5.55 -22.36
C LYS A 152 0.99 -6.53 -23.41
N ASN A 153 1.88 -7.39 -23.91
CA ASN A 153 1.55 -8.46 -24.86
C ASN A 153 0.83 -9.65 -24.21
N ASP A 154 0.53 -9.56 -22.91
CA ASP A 154 -0.14 -10.61 -22.15
C ASP A 154 -1.65 -10.34 -22.10
N ILE A 155 -2.39 -11.17 -22.82
CA ILE A 155 -3.85 -11.09 -23.00
C ILE A 155 -4.59 -11.30 -21.66
N ASN A 156 -3.94 -11.94 -20.68
CA ASN A 156 -4.55 -12.29 -19.40
C ASN A 156 -4.25 -11.30 -18.26
N SER A 157 -3.40 -10.30 -18.49
CA SER A 157 -3.13 -9.24 -17.51
C SER A 157 -3.89 -7.98 -17.88
N PHE A 158 -4.93 -7.64 -17.11
CA PHE A 158 -5.49 -6.29 -17.18
C PHE A 158 -4.36 -5.27 -16.91
N PRO A 159 -4.16 -4.29 -17.79
CA PRO A 159 -3.08 -3.32 -17.62
C PRO A 159 -3.39 -2.37 -16.48
N LEU A 160 -2.36 -1.95 -15.74
CA LEU A 160 -2.45 -0.82 -14.82
C LEU A 160 -2.52 0.47 -15.66
N PHE A 161 -3.73 0.99 -15.82
CA PHE A 161 -4.01 2.21 -16.56
C PHE A 161 -3.47 3.45 -15.85
N LYS A 162 -3.28 4.53 -16.59
CA LYS A 162 -2.80 5.81 -16.06
C LYS A 162 -3.73 6.96 -16.44
N ASP A 163 -3.34 8.20 -16.11
CA ASP A 163 -4.13 9.41 -16.26
C ASP A 163 -4.70 9.60 -17.67
N LEU A 164 -3.89 9.41 -18.72
CA LEU A 164 -4.36 9.57 -20.10
C LEU A 164 -5.35 8.48 -20.50
N ASP A 165 -5.15 7.25 -20.02
CA ASP A 165 -6.08 6.14 -20.29
C ASP A 165 -7.42 6.35 -19.58
N PHE A 166 -7.37 6.87 -18.34
CA PHE A 166 -8.57 7.26 -17.60
C PHE A 166 -9.34 8.36 -18.34
N LEU A 167 -8.64 9.41 -18.77
CA LEU A 167 -9.24 10.52 -19.50
C LEU A 167 -9.78 10.15 -20.87
N ASP A 168 -9.31 9.08 -21.50
CA ASP A 168 -9.84 8.59 -22.78
C ASP A 168 -11.06 7.68 -22.55
N ARG A 169 -10.99 6.78 -21.56
CA ARG A 169 -12.06 5.81 -21.25
C ARG A 169 -13.29 6.44 -20.62
N HIS A 170 -13.08 7.43 -19.75
CA HIS A 170 -14.13 8.08 -18.98
C HIS A 170 -14.45 9.50 -19.51
N ARG A 171 -13.99 9.84 -20.73
CA ARG A 171 -14.23 11.14 -21.38
C ARG A 171 -15.70 11.35 -21.76
N ASP A 172 -16.34 10.27 -22.21
CA ASP A 172 -17.59 10.29 -22.98
C ASP A 172 -18.66 9.38 -22.37
N VAL A 173 -18.74 9.28 -21.04
CA VAL A 173 -19.94 8.73 -20.38
C VAL A 173 -21.05 9.78 -20.48
N ILE A 174 -21.53 10.01 -21.71
CA ILE A 174 -22.69 10.81 -22.02
C ILE A 174 -23.90 10.01 -21.53
N LEU A 175 -24.20 10.11 -20.24
CA LEU A 175 -25.55 9.89 -19.78
C LEU A 175 -26.37 11.02 -20.40
N PHE A 176 -27.38 10.64 -21.19
CA PHE A 176 -28.20 11.46 -22.09
C PHE A 176 -28.91 12.67 -21.42
N ILE A 177 -28.65 12.94 -20.14
CA ILE A 177 -29.30 13.97 -19.33
C ILE A 177 -28.29 14.88 -18.60
N SER A 178 -26.97 14.64 -18.66
CA SER A 178 -26.00 15.51 -17.98
C SER A 178 -24.58 15.37 -18.50
N ASN A 179 -23.92 16.50 -18.80
CA ASN A 179 -22.52 16.64 -19.24
C ASN A 179 -21.47 16.21 -18.18
N PHE A 180 -21.68 15.11 -17.46
CA PHE A 180 -20.72 14.61 -16.48
C PHE A 180 -19.64 13.77 -17.18
N LYS A 181 -18.38 14.04 -16.83
CA LYS A 181 -17.20 13.29 -17.27
C LYS A 181 -16.58 12.62 -16.06
N GLY A 182 -16.14 11.38 -16.18
CA GLY A 182 -15.51 10.63 -15.09
C GLY A 182 -16.45 9.73 -14.29
N LEU A 183 -16.00 9.36 -13.08
CA LEU A 183 -16.72 8.49 -12.17
C LEU A 183 -17.78 9.29 -11.41
N VAL A 184 -19.04 8.86 -11.51
CA VAL A 184 -20.14 9.42 -10.71
C VAL A 184 -20.14 8.76 -9.35
N LEU A 185 -20.11 9.57 -8.31
CA LEU A 185 -20.21 9.14 -6.92
C LEU A 185 -21.44 9.78 -6.30
N ASP A 186 -22.07 9.06 -5.37
CA ASP A 186 -23.10 9.67 -4.53
C ASP A 186 -22.53 10.92 -3.81
N PRO A 187 -23.29 12.03 -3.72
CA PRO A 187 -22.77 13.30 -3.20
C PRO A 187 -22.16 13.22 -1.80
N GLN A 188 -22.68 12.34 -0.93
CA GLN A 188 -22.17 12.18 0.42
C GLN A 188 -20.78 11.52 0.38
N TYR A 189 -20.64 10.43 -0.38
CA TYR A 189 -19.36 9.74 -0.55
C TYR A 189 -18.33 10.60 -1.27
N TYR A 190 -18.75 11.37 -2.28
CA TYR A 190 -17.89 12.34 -2.96
C TYR A 190 -17.30 13.34 -1.94
N GLY A 191 -18.16 13.97 -1.12
CA GLY A 191 -17.72 14.92 -0.10
C GLY A 191 -16.73 14.31 0.90
N LEU A 192 -16.98 13.07 1.34
CA LEU A 192 -16.09 12.35 2.26
C LEU A 192 -14.72 12.05 1.63
N ILE A 193 -14.70 11.54 0.39
CA ILE A 193 -13.47 11.19 -0.32
C ILE A 193 -12.64 12.45 -0.58
N ILE A 194 -13.24 13.51 -1.13
CA ILE A 194 -12.52 14.76 -1.41
C ILE A 194 -11.96 15.38 -0.13
N SER A 195 -12.77 15.45 0.93
CA SER A 195 -12.32 15.97 2.22
C SER A 195 -11.15 15.16 2.81
N THR A 196 -11.12 13.85 2.57
CA THR A 196 -10.02 12.98 3.00
C THR A 196 -8.76 13.21 2.16
N ILE A 197 -8.90 13.26 0.82
CA ILE A 197 -7.81 13.55 -0.11
C ILE A 197 -7.15 14.89 0.23
N GLU A 198 -7.93 15.93 0.51
CA GLU A 198 -7.39 17.23 0.91
C GLU A 198 -6.57 17.17 2.20
N ARG A 199 -7.03 16.42 3.21
CA ARG A 199 -6.27 16.25 4.46
C ARG A 199 -4.98 15.49 4.22
N ASP A 200 -5.05 14.38 3.49
CA ASP A 200 -3.88 13.54 3.22
C ASP A 200 -2.84 14.27 2.35
N THR A 201 -3.28 15.03 1.34
CA THR A 201 -2.37 15.82 0.50
C THR A 201 -1.71 16.97 1.28
N ARG A 202 -2.39 17.58 2.25
CA ARG A 202 -1.76 18.54 3.19
C ARG A 202 -0.68 17.85 4.04
N VAL A 203 -0.93 16.64 4.54
CA VAL A 203 0.07 15.85 5.26
C VAL A 203 1.27 15.56 4.35
N LEU A 204 1.06 15.00 3.16
CA LEU A 204 2.13 14.69 2.21
C LEU A 204 2.95 15.94 1.84
N SER A 205 2.28 17.06 1.60
CA SER A 205 2.92 18.35 1.32
C SER A 205 3.77 18.85 2.48
N SER A 206 3.29 18.75 3.73
CA SER A 206 4.05 19.16 4.92
C SER A 206 5.36 18.38 5.09
N PHE A 207 5.40 17.13 4.63
CA PHE A 207 6.59 16.27 4.59
C PHE A 207 7.39 16.38 3.29
N LYS A 208 7.02 17.30 2.38
CA LYS A 208 7.64 17.47 1.06
C LYS A 208 7.64 16.18 0.23
N ILE A 209 6.64 15.33 0.42
CA ILE A 209 6.45 14.12 -0.36
C ILE A 209 5.76 14.50 -1.67
N MET A 210 6.28 13.98 -2.77
CA MET A 210 5.73 14.16 -4.12
C MET A 210 5.74 12.81 -4.84
N ASP A 211 5.31 12.80 -6.11
CA ASP A 211 5.32 11.62 -6.98
C ASP A 211 4.54 10.41 -6.44
N TYR A 212 3.62 10.63 -5.50
CA TYR A 212 2.62 9.65 -5.12
C TYR A 212 1.50 9.57 -6.16
N SER A 213 0.80 8.44 -6.15
CA SER A 213 -0.36 8.20 -7.00
C SER A 213 -1.56 7.80 -6.15
N LEU A 214 -2.76 8.15 -6.61
CA LEU A 214 -4.00 7.54 -6.15
C LEU A 214 -4.21 6.25 -6.96
N LEU A 215 -4.22 5.10 -6.27
CA LEU A 215 -4.55 3.82 -6.85
C LEU A 215 -6.07 3.62 -6.80
N ILE A 216 -6.70 3.41 -7.95
CA ILE A 216 -8.15 3.25 -8.07
C ILE A 216 -8.44 1.88 -8.68
N GLY A 217 -9.27 1.07 -8.03
CA GLY A 217 -9.81 -0.17 -8.58
C GLY A 217 -11.30 -0.03 -8.84
N ILE A 218 -11.76 -0.47 -10.01
CA ILE A 218 -13.17 -0.48 -10.39
C ILE A 218 -13.62 -1.92 -10.55
N HIS A 219 -14.71 -2.28 -9.86
CA HIS A 219 -15.39 -3.55 -9.98
C HIS A 219 -16.84 -3.29 -10.41
N ASN A 220 -17.23 -3.82 -11.56
CA ASN A 220 -18.57 -3.71 -12.11
C ASN A 220 -19.42 -4.87 -11.60
N ILE A 221 -20.50 -4.54 -10.90
CA ILE A 221 -21.47 -5.53 -10.43
C ILE A 221 -22.41 -5.85 -11.60
N SER A 222 -22.24 -7.02 -12.22
CA SER A 222 -23.20 -7.52 -13.22
C SER A 222 -24.52 -7.87 -12.54
N ALA A 223 -25.63 -7.34 -13.05
CA ALA A 223 -26.99 -7.54 -12.50
C ALA A 223 -27.56 -8.97 -12.62
N HIS A 224 -26.74 -9.99 -12.88
CA HIS A 224 -27.19 -11.37 -13.13
C HIS A 224 -26.98 -12.35 -11.97
N VAL A 225 -26.71 -11.86 -10.76
CA VAL A 225 -26.73 -12.70 -9.55
C VAL A 225 -27.38 -11.93 -8.40
N LEU A 226 -28.71 -11.88 -8.42
CA LEU A 226 -29.55 -11.80 -7.21
C LEU A 226 -30.61 -12.90 -7.31
#